data_AF-A0A167C4Z3-F1
#
_entry.id   AF-A0A167C4Z3-F1
#
_cell.length_a   1.000
_cell.length_b   1.000
_cell.length_c   1.000
_cell.angle_alpha   90.00
_cell.angle_beta   90.00
_cell.angle_gamma   90.00
#
_symmetry.space_group_name_H-M   'P 1'
#
loop_
_entity.id
_entity.type
_entity.pdbx_description
1 polymer ?
#
loop_
_entity_poly.entity_id
_entity_poly.type
_entity_poly.pdbx_seq_one_letter_code
_entity_poly.pdbx_strand_id
1 'polypeptide(L)' 'MSITLETANEHLNAWLAAELAVTTGQSYKIGSRELTRANLMQIRERINFWRKEADTLGKKQNGSKLPSRVRRYVPID' A
#
# COMPACT_ATOMS: atom_id res chain seq x y z
N MET A 1 3.29 -17.55 -4.70
CA MET A 1 4.24 -17.20 -3.62
C MET A 1 3.47 -16.61 -2.46
N SER A 2 3.70 -17.07 -1.23
CA SER A 2 3.15 -16.45 -0.01
C SER A 2 4.08 -15.33 0.42
N ILE A 3 3.54 -14.11 0.59
CA ILE A 3 4.30 -12.99 1.14
C ILE A 3 4.41 -13.17 2.66
N THR A 4 5.61 -13.02 3.21
CA THR A 4 5.85 -13.05 4.66
C THR A 4 5.66 -11.66 5.26
N LEU A 5 5.45 -11.59 6.59
CA LEU A 5 5.26 -10.32 7.29
C LEU A 5 6.48 -9.40 7.20
N GLU A 6 7.69 -9.96 7.19
CA GLU A 6 8.93 -9.21 6.97
C GLU A 6 8.96 -8.55 5.59
N THR A 7 8.71 -9.33 4.53
CA THR A 7 8.68 -8.79 3.17
C THR A 7 7.61 -7.70 3.00
N ALA A 8 6.44 -7.86 3.63
CA ALA A 8 5.40 -6.83 3.61
C ALA A 8 5.84 -5.52 4.31
N ASN A 9 6.57 -5.62 5.43
CA ASN A 9 7.11 -4.46 6.14
C ASN A 9 8.23 -3.76 5.36
N GLU A 10 9.14 -4.52 4.74
CA GLU A 10 10.20 -3.98 3.89
C GLU A 10 9.62 -3.19 2.72
N HIS A 11 8.62 -3.75 2.04
CA HIS A 11 7.92 -3.02 0.98
C HIS A 11 7.22 -1.78 1.50
N LEU A 12 6.50 -1.86 2.64
CA LEU A 12 5.84 -0.69 3.23
C LEU A 12 6.83 0.43 3.54
N ASN A 13 8.01 0.11 4.10
CA ASN A 13 9.05 1.08 4.38
C ASN A 13 9.60 1.71 3.08
N ALA A 14 9.86 0.90 2.05
CA ALA A 14 10.30 1.39 0.75
C ALA A 14 9.28 2.36 0.11
N TRP A 15 7.97 2.08 0.24
CA TRP A 15 6.92 2.96 -0.27
C TRP A 15 6.79 4.26 0.53
N LEU A 16 7.00 4.24 1.85
CA LEU A 16 7.05 5.45 2.69
C LEU A 16 8.25 6.34 2.33
N ALA A 17 9.42 5.74 2.10
CA ALA A 17 10.61 6.45 1.63
C ALA A 17 10.38 7.08 0.24
N ALA A 18 9.69 6.35 -0.65
CA ALA A 18 9.30 6.87 -1.96
C ALA A 18 8.31 8.05 -1.85
N GLU A 19 7.32 7.99 -0.94
CA GLU A 19 6.39 9.10 -0.67
C GLU A 19 7.14 10.36 -0.20
N LEU A 20 8.11 10.21 0.70
CA LEU A 20 8.94 11.32 1.18
C LEU A 20 9.79 11.91 0.03
N ALA A 21 10.40 11.05 -0.78
CA ALA A 21 11.18 11.49 -1.93
C ALA A 21 10.33 12.23 -2.99
N VAL A 22 9.10 11.77 -3.25
CA VAL A 22 8.17 12.43 -4.19
C VAL A 22 7.65 13.75 -3.62
N THR A 23 7.41 13.80 -2.32
CA THR A 23 6.97 15.03 -1.64
C THR A 23 8.06 16.11 -1.66
N THR A 24 9.33 15.71 -1.58
CA THR A 24 10.49 16.63 -1.61
C THR A 24 10.92 17.05 -3.03
N GLY A 25 10.48 16.35 -4.07
CA GLY A 25 10.83 16.66 -5.45
C GLY A 25 9.64 16.50 -6.40
N GLN A 26 8.83 17.56 -6.53
CA GLN A 26 7.65 17.55 -7.40
C GLN A 26 7.97 17.53 -8.90
N SER A 27 9.14 17.98 -9.34
CA SER A 27 9.54 17.91 -10.75
C SER A 27 11.06 18.00 -10.89
N TYR A 28 11.68 16.97 -11.45
CA TYR A 28 13.07 17.01 -11.88
C TYR A 28 13.09 16.93 -13.40
N LYS A 29 13.25 18.09 -14.05
CA LYS A 29 13.32 18.19 -15.51
C LYS A 29 14.79 18.14 -15.92
N ILE A 30 15.24 17.01 -16.48
CA ILE A 30 16.58 16.88 -17.05
C ILE A 30 16.48 16.73 -18.57
N GLY A 31 16.74 17.82 -19.29
CA GLY A 31 16.68 17.88 -20.75
C GLY A 31 15.30 17.52 -21.34
N SER A 32 15.28 16.65 -22.35
CA SER A 32 14.07 16.23 -23.10
C SER A 32 13.39 14.98 -22.54
N ARG A 33 13.81 14.48 -21.37
CA ARG A 33 13.23 13.29 -20.72
C ARG A 33 12.41 13.73 -19.51
N GLU A 34 11.09 13.72 -19.64
CA GLU A 34 10.18 13.89 -18.50
C GLU A 34 9.98 12.54 -17.82
N LEU A 35 10.45 12.42 -16.58
CA LEU A 35 10.14 11.30 -15.71
C LEU A 35 8.90 11.67 -14.89
N THR A 36 7.71 11.27 -15.35
CA THR A 36 6.49 11.40 -14.55
C THR A 36 6.62 10.47 -13.35
N ARG A 37 7.03 11.01 -12.20
CA ARG A 37 7.04 10.24 -10.94
C ARG A 37 5.65 9.69 -10.68
N ALA A 38 5.58 8.48 -10.13
CA ALA A 38 4.33 7.84 -9.76
C ALA A 38 3.42 8.83 -9.03
N ASN A 39 2.17 8.95 -9.48
CA ASN A 39 1.19 9.84 -8.88
C ASN A 39 1.14 9.57 -7.38
N LEU A 40 1.23 10.61 -6.54
CA LEU A 40 1.12 10.50 -5.08
C LEU A 40 -0.11 9.68 -4.65
N MET A 41 -1.20 9.74 -5.44
CA MET A 41 -2.37 8.87 -5.26
C MET A 41 -2.02 7.38 -5.33
N GLN A 42 -1.29 6.93 -6.34
CA GLN A 42 -0.91 5.53 -6.50
C GLN A 42 0.04 5.06 -5.38
N ILE A 43 0.95 5.93 -4.93
CA ILE A 43 1.84 5.64 -3.81
C ILE A 43 1.02 5.43 -2.53
N ARG A 44 0.09 6.34 -2.23
CA ARG A 44 -0.82 6.22 -1.08
C ARG A 44 -1.70 4.98 -1.14
N GLU A 45 -2.19 4.61 -2.33
CA GLU A 45 -2.95 3.36 -2.51
C GLU A 45 -2.08 2.13 -2.24
N ARG A 46 -0.84 2.12 -2.71
CA ARG A 46 0.11 1.01 -2.45
C ARG A 46 0.48 0.92 -0.98
N ILE A 47 0.71 2.05 -0.30
CA ILE A 47 0.97 2.07 1.16
C ILE A 47 -0.22 1.46 1.92
N ASN A 48 -1.46 1.87 1.59
CA ASN A 48 -2.66 1.32 2.23
C ASN A 48 -2.83 -0.18 1.97
N PHE A 49 -2.50 -0.64 0.77
CA PHE A 49 -2.53 -2.06 0.43
C PHE A 49 -1.55 -2.86 1.30
N TRP A 50 -0.27 -2.46 1.32
CA TRP A 50 0.76 -3.16 2.10
C TRP A 50 0.50 -3.11 3.60
N ARG A 51 -0.06 -2.01 4.10
CA ARG A 51 -0.47 -1.89 5.50
C ARG A 51 -1.56 -2.91 5.86
N LYS A 52 -2.56 -3.08 4.99
CA LYS A 52 -3.64 -4.07 5.20
C LYS A 52 -3.11 -5.49 5.11
N GLU A 53 -2.21 -5.78 4.17
CA GLU A 53 -1.58 -7.09 4.05
C GLU A 53 -0.74 -7.40 5.29
N ALA A 54 0.09 -6.47 5.77
CA ALA A 54 0.90 -6.65 6.98
C ALA A 54 0.02 -6.89 8.23
N ASP A 55 -1.06 -6.12 8.40
CA ASP A 55 -2.03 -6.32 9.49
C ASP A 55 -2.73 -7.68 9.39
N THR A 56 -3.14 -8.07 8.19
CA THR A 56 -3.79 -9.37 7.92
C THR A 56 -2.85 -10.54 8.23
N LEU A 57 -1.60 -10.45 7.76
CA LEU A 57 -0.56 -11.44 8.02
C LEU A 57 -0.21 -11.51 9.51
N GLY A 58 -0.10 -10.35 10.18
CA GLY A 58 0.16 -10.27 11.62
C GLY A 58 -0.98 -10.87 12.45
N LYS A 59 -2.23 -10.63 12.06
CA LYS A 59 -3.42 -11.24 12.70
C LYS A 59 -3.48 -12.75 12.47
N LYS A 60 -3.11 -13.21 11.26
CA LYS A 60 -3.02 -14.63 10.91
C LYS A 60 -1.92 -15.33 11.72
N GLN A 61 -0.78 -14.68 11.92
CA GLN A 61 0.32 -15.19 12.75
C GLN A 61 -0.06 -15.27 14.23
N ASN A 62 -0.80 -14.28 14.75
CA ASN A 62 -1.28 -14.23 16.13
C ASN A 62 -2.57 -15.04 16.39
N GLY A 63 -3.06 -15.80 15.40
CA GLY A 63 -4.26 -16.65 15.56
C GLY A 63 -5.59 -15.90 15.68
N SER A 64 -5.59 -14.57 15.57
CA SER A 64 -6.80 -13.74 15.60
C SER A 64 -7.56 -13.86 14.27
N LYS A 65 -8.81 -14.37 14.33
CA LYS A 65 -9.70 -14.45 13.16
C LYS A 65 -10.00 -13.05 12.63
N LEU A 66 -9.83 -12.86 11.32
CA LEU A 66 -10.29 -11.65 10.63
C LEU A 66 -11.81 -11.49 10.84
N PRO A 67 -12.31 -10.26 11.07
CA PRO A 67 -13.74 -10.04 11.24
C PRO A 67 -14.46 -10.47 9.95
N SER A 68 -15.46 -11.33 10.09
CA SER A 68 -16.30 -11.77 8.98
C SER A 68 -16.96 -10.55 8.36
N ARG A 69 -16.71 -10.29 7.07
CA ARG A 69 -17.31 -9.16 6.36
C ARG A 69 -18.79 -9.47 6.10
N VAL A 70 -19.66 -9.02 7.00
CA VAL A 70 -21.11 -9.14 6.82
C VAL A 70 -21.53 -8.33 5.60
N ARG A 71 -21.85 -9.02 4.50
CA ARG A 71 -22.51 -8.40 3.33
C ARG A 71 -24.01 -8.38 3.63
N ARG A 72 -24.54 -7.21 3.99
CA ARG A 72 -25.97 -6.98 4.06
C ARG A 72 -26.49 -6.74 2.65
N TYR A 73 -27.23 -7.69 2.10
CA TYR A 73 -27.93 -7.51 0.83
C TYR A 73 -29.11 -6.56 1.08
N VAL A 74 -29.15 -5.45 0.35
CA VAL A 74 -30.29 -4.53 0.33
C VAL A 74 -31.09 -4.90 -0.91
N PRO A 75 -32.32 -5.45 -0.79
CA PRO A 75 -33.15 -5.69 -1.95
C PRO A 75 -33.49 -4.36 -2.63
N ILE A 76 -33.33 -4.33 -3.95
CA ILE A 76 -33.81 -3.26 -4.82
C ILE A 76 -35.17 -3.77 -5.31
N ASP A 77 -36.23 -3.03 -4.97
CA ASP A 77 -37.61 -3.22 -5.45
C ASP A 77 -37.71 -2.86 -6.95
#